data_AF-A0A1M5L780-F1
#
_entry.id   AF-A0A1M5L780-F1
#
_cell.length_a   1.000
_cell.length_b   1.000
_cell.length_c   1.000
_cell.angle_alpha   90.00
_cell.angle_beta   90.00
_cell.angle_gamma   90.00
#
_symmetry.space_group_name_H-M   'P 1'
#
loop_
_entity.id
_entity.type
_entity.pdbx_description
1 polymer ?
#
loop_
_entity_poly.entity_id
_entity_poly.type
_entity_poly.pdbx_seq_one_letter_code
_entity_poly.pdbx_strand_id
1 'polypeptide(L)'
;MDSKIASDERLHFRDRLQAALRAAKVPVRASTVAQEFNLRADGATVTTHAVRKWLGGDAIPTHERLVILASWLGVHASWLLYGDAENSDFTEKQPVPSLRTQELLLLRDFNHLSPIGQTVLREVLDILMKNLSSDTVSQDTKRRGKKP
;
A
#
# COMPACT_ATOMS: atom_id res chain seq x y z
N MET A 1 -16.00 14.11 -18.87
CA MET A 1 -16.73 13.95 -17.59
C MET A 1 -15.75 13.80 -16.42
N ASP A 2 -14.50 14.23 -16.61
CA ASP A 2 -13.35 13.77 -15.83
C ASP A 2 -12.99 14.74 -14.69
N SER A 3 -13.44 16.00 -14.78
CA SER A 3 -13.18 17.02 -13.75
C SER A 3 -14.00 16.83 -12.46
N LYS A 4 -15.11 16.09 -12.51
CA LYS A 4 -15.99 15.91 -11.36
C LYS A 4 -15.46 14.83 -10.40
N ILE A 5 -14.98 13.72 -10.95
CA ILE A 5 -14.36 12.61 -10.20
C ILE A 5 -13.14 13.10 -9.42
N ALA A 6 -12.26 13.89 -10.07
CA ALA A 6 -11.09 14.47 -9.43
C ALA A 6 -11.44 15.47 -8.31
N SER A 7 -12.61 16.11 -8.36
CA SER A 7 -13.08 17.00 -7.28
C SER A 7 -13.63 16.19 -6.11
N ASP A 8 -14.38 15.14 -6.39
CA ASP A 8 -14.95 14.28 -5.37
C ASP A 8 -13.84 13.55 -4.61
N GLU A 9 -12.81 13.02 -5.26
CA GLU A 9 -11.67 12.38 -4.58
C GLU A 9 -10.94 13.31 -3.61
N ARG A 10 -10.74 14.59 -3.99
CA ARG A 10 -10.11 15.58 -3.11
C ARG A 10 -10.98 15.90 -1.88
N LEU A 11 -12.30 15.93 -2.04
CA LEU A 11 -13.24 16.12 -0.94
C LEU A 11 -13.26 14.92 0.00
N HIS A 12 -13.24 13.70 -0.53
CA HIS A 12 -13.15 12.50 0.30
C HIS A 12 -11.81 12.42 1.05
N PHE A 13 -10.70 12.78 0.40
CA PHE A 13 -9.39 12.92 1.05
C PHE A 13 -9.45 13.92 2.21
N ARG A 14 -10.04 15.09 1.97
CA ARG A 14 -10.22 16.13 2.99
C ARG A 14 -10.95 15.57 4.21
N ASP A 15 -12.08 14.92 3.98
CA ASP A 15 -12.93 14.43 5.07
C ASP A 15 -12.22 13.34 5.89
N ARG A 16 -11.49 12.44 5.22
CA ARG A 16 -10.64 11.43 5.88
C ARG A 16 -9.49 12.03 6.67
N LEU A 17 -8.79 13.02 6.10
CA LEU A 17 -7.72 13.72 6.80
C LEU A 17 -8.24 14.41 8.07
N GLN A 18 -9.39 15.07 7.98
CA GLN A 18 -10.01 15.70 9.14
C GLN A 18 -10.45 14.66 10.19
N ALA A 19 -11.00 13.52 9.76
CA ALA A 19 -11.36 12.43 10.66
C ALA A 19 -10.14 11.86 11.38
N ALA A 20 -9.05 11.59 10.67
CA ALA A 20 -7.80 11.09 11.23
C ALA A 20 -7.17 12.10 12.22
N LEU A 21 -7.22 13.39 11.92
CA LEU A 21 -6.77 14.45 12.84
C LEU A 21 -7.60 14.48 14.13
N ARG A 22 -8.92 14.35 14.03
CA ARG A 22 -9.80 14.27 15.21
C ARG A 22 -9.52 13.01 16.03
N ALA A 23 -9.29 11.87 15.37
CA ALA A 23 -8.93 10.61 16.03
C ALA A 23 -7.58 10.73 16.77
N ALA A 24 -6.60 11.40 16.18
CA ALA A 24 -5.31 11.73 16.79
C ALA A 24 -5.39 12.85 17.86
N LYS A 25 -6.59 13.38 18.16
CA LYS A 25 -6.83 14.52 19.08
C LYS A 25 -6.08 15.79 18.69
N VAL A 26 -5.76 15.95 17.41
CA VAL A 26 -5.09 17.13 16.87
C VAL A 26 -6.15 18.14 16.43
N PRO A 27 -6.06 19.42 16.85
CA PRO A 27 -6.93 20.46 16.34
C PRO A 27 -6.83 20.55 14.81
N VAL A 28 -7.97 20.52 14.12
CA VAL A 28 -8.06 20.67 12.65
C VAL A 28 -7.82 22.13 12.24
N ARG A 29 -6.62 22.63 12.53
CA ARG A 29 -6.15 23.98 12.22
C ARG A 29 -4.89 23.89 11.38
N ALA A 30 -4.86 24.61 10.27
CA ALA A 30 -3.76 24.52 9.31
C ALA A 30 -2.40 24.86 9.94
N SER A 31 -2.34 25.81 10.88
CA SER A 31 -1.11 26.20 11.58
C SER A 31 -0.58 25.07 12.48
N THR A 32 -1.46 24.50 13.31
CA THR A 32 -1.12 23.39 14.21
C THR A 32 -0.68 22.17 13.42
N VAL A 33 -1.42 21.81 12.36
CA VAL A 33 -1.09 20.65 11.52
C VAL A 33 0.22 20.85 10.77
N ALA A 34 0.50 22.06 10.26
CA ALA A 34 1.78 22.36 9.61
C ALA A 34 2.95 22.29 10.60
N GLN A 35 2.77 22.79 11.82
CA GLN A 35 3.80 22.73 12.86
C GLN A 35 4.12 21.29 13.26
N GLU A 36 3.10 20.51 13.62
CA GLU A 36 3.26 19.10 14.01
C GLU A 36 3.85 18.26 12.89
N PHE A 37 3.45 18.53 11.64
CA PHE A 37 4.04 17.89 10.48
C PHE A 37 5.54 18.23 10.35
N ASN A 38 5.89 19.51 10.41
CA ASN A 38 7.26 19.98 10.25
C ASN A 38 8.20 19.49 11.36
N LEU A 39 7.68 19.24 12.57
CA LEU A 39 8.46 18.65 13.66
C LEU A 39 8.85 17.18 13.39
N ARG A 40 8.11 16.48 12.54
CA ARG A 40 8.27 15.05 12.25
C ARG A 40 8.89 14.79 10.88
N ALA A 41 8.87 15.78 10.00
CA ALA A 41 9.43 15.68 8.68
C ALA A 41 10.93 16.00 8.73
N ASP A 42 11.78 14.97 8.62
CA ASP A 42 13.23 15.12 8.48
C ASP A 42 13.58 15.71 7.10
N GLY A 43 13.43 17.03 6.97
CA GLY A 43 13.82 17.82 5.79
C GLY A 43 12.69 18.24 4.86
N ALA A 44 11.54 17.54 4.86
CA ALA A 44 10.40 17.88 4.01
C ALA A 44 9.44 18.84 4.72
N THR A 45 9.63 20.15 4.62
CA THR A 45 8.72 21.11 5.25
C THR A 45 7.46 21.38 4.43
N VAL A 46 6.37 21.73 5.13
CA VAL A 46 5.10 22.17 4.57
C VAL A 46 4.74 23.55 5.13
N THR A 47 4.14 24.37 4.27
CA THR A 47 3.62 25.67 4.68
C THR A 47 2.18 25.54 5.19
N THR A 48 1.78 26.44 6.10
CA THR A 48 0.38 26.55 6.55
C THR A 48 -0.59 26.69 5.39
N HIS A 49 -0.18 27.35 4.30
CA HIS A 49 -0.99 27.51 3.09
C HIS A 49 -1.22 26.17 2.38
N ALA A 50 -0.21 25.31 2.28
CA ALA A 50 -0.35 23.98 1.70
C ALA A 50 -1.33 23.12 2.52
N VAL A 51 -1.17 23.12 3.84
CA VAL A 51 -2.07 22.39 4.75
C VAL A 51 -3.51 22.92 4.68
N ARG A 52 -3.69 24.23 4.54
CA ARG A 52 -5.04 24.82 4.34
C ARG A 52 -5.71 24.27 3.08
N LYS A 53 -4.97 24.11 1.98
CA LYS A 53 -5.49 23.51 0.75
C LYS A 53 -5.86 22.04 0.93
N TRP A 54 -5.09 21.29 1.72
CA TRP A 54 -5.41 19.89 2.04
C TRP A 54 -6.69 19.78 2.87
N LEU A 55 -6.81 20.62 3.90
CA LEU A 55 -8.00 20.69 4.77
C LEU A 55 -9.22 21.29 4.07
N GLY A 56 -9.03 22.00 2.96
CA GLY A 56 -10.09 22.52 2.10
C GLY A 56 -10.55 21.55 1.00
N GLY A 57 -9.74 20.55 0.65
CA GLY A 57 -9.97 19.70 -0.52
C GLY A 57 -9.56 20.36 -1.84
N ASP A 58 -8.75 21.42 -1.79
CA ASP A 58 -8.26 22.14 -2.97
C ASP A 58 -7.01 21.48 -3.57
N ALA A 59 -6.28 20.69 -2.77
CA ALA A 59 -5.07 20.00 -3.19
C ALA A 59 -4.86 18.70 -2.42
N ILE A 60 -4.21 17.73 -3.08
CA ILE A 60 -3.69 16.51 -2.46
C ILE A 60 -2.18 16.67 -2.25
N PRO A 61 -1.62 16.29 -1.08
CA PRO A 61 -0.18 16.28 -0.86
C PRO A 61 0.56 15.36 -1.83
N THR A 62 1.85 15.63 -2.04
CA THR A 62 2.74 14.69 -2.75
C THR A 62 2.88 13.38 -1.95
N HIS A 63 3.28 12.30 -2.63
CA HIS A 63 3.39 10.98 -2.02
C HIS A 63 4.22 10.99 -0.72
N GLU A 64 5.40 11.62 -0.72
CA GLU A 64 6.25 11.73 0.47
C GLU A 64 5.53 12.37 1.67
N ARG A 65 4.87 13.51 1.44
CA ARG A 65 4.13 14.24 2.48
C ARG A 65 2.93 13.45 2.98
N LEU A 66 2.30 12.71 2.08
CA LEU A 66 1.18 11.84 2.41
C LEU A 66 1.65 10.69 3.31
N VAL A 67 2.80 10.07 3.02
CA VAL A 67 3.39 9.02 3.87
C VAL A 67 3.74 9.55 5.26
N ILE A 68 4.31 10.77 5.36
CA ILE A 68 4.61 11.40 6.66
C ILE A 68 3.31 11.68 7.44
N LEU A 69 2.27 12.22 6.79
CA LEU A 69 0.96 12.43 7.43
C LEU A 69 0.36 11.11 7.91
N ALA A 70 0.39 10.07 7.08
CA ALA A 70 -0.12 8.75 7.38
C ALA A 70 0.60 8.13 8.59
N SER A 71 1.93 8.17 8.59
CA SER A 71 2.79 7.71 9.69
C SER A 71 2.50 8.47 10.99
N TRP A 72 2.37 9.79 10.93
CA TRP A 72 2.03 10.60 12.10
C TRP A 72 0.64 10.25 12.65
N LEU A 73 -0.37 10.17 11.78
CA LEU A 73 -1.76 9.94 12.18
C LEU A 73 -2.06 8.47 12.52
N GLY A 74 -1.10 7.57 12.31
CA GLY A 74 -1.27 6.13 12.54
C GLY A 74 -2.27 5.48 11.60
N VAL A 75 -2.43 6.02 10.38
CA VAL A 75 -3.34 5.50 9.35
C VAL A 75 -2.58 5.18 8.08
N HIS A 76 -3.17 4.39 7.17
CA HIS A 76 -2.50 4.05 5.92
C HIS A 76 -2.60 5.17 4.88
N ALA A 77 -1.54 5.35 4.09
CA ALA A 77 -1.47 6.33 3.01
C ALA A 77 -2.58 6.13 1.96
N SER A 78 -2.78 4.88 1.50
CA SER A 78 -3.85 4.58 0.53
C SER A 78 -5.24 4.75 1.15
N TRP A 79 -5.39 4.50 2.45
CA TRP A 79 -6.65 4.76 3.15
C TRP A 79 -6.97 6.25 3.15
N LEU A 80 -5.97 7.10 3.42
CA LEU A 80 -6.15 8.55 3.43
C LEU A 80 -6.54 9.06 2.03
N LEU A 81 -5.99 8.47 0.96
CA LEU A 81 -6.24 8.87 -0.43
C LEU A 81 -7.52 8.31 -1.05
N TYR A 82 -7.79 7.01 -0.89
CA TYR A 82 -8.90 6.30 -1.56
C TYR A 82 -10.00 5.85 -0.60
N GLY A 83 -9.70 5.72 0.70
CA GLY A 83 -10.65 5.29 1.71
C GLY A 83 -10.97 3.80 1.70
N ASP A 84 -10.28 3.02 0.87
CA ASP A 84 -10.52 1.58 0.80
C ASP A 84 -9.92 0.91 2.03
N ALA A 85 -10.81 0.25 2.77
CA ALA A 85 -10.52 -0.36 4.05
C ALA A 85 -9.93 -1.74 3.81
N GLU A 86 -8.60 -1.81 3.87
CA GLU A 86 -7.98 -2.87 4.64
C GLU A 86 -7.04 -2.23 5.65
N ASN A 87 -7.55 -2.02 6.87
CA ASN A 87 -6.73 -1.95 8.07
C ASN A 87 -6.17 -3.36 8.35
N SER A 88 -5.50 -3.95 7.36
CA SER A 88 -4.77 -5.20 7.49
C SER A 88 -3.36 -4.81 7.90
N ASP A 89 -3.11 -4.88 9.21
CA ASP A 89 -1.80 -4.91 9.87
C ASP A 89 -0.68 -5.44 8.95
N PHE A 90 0.05 -4.60 8.22
CA PHE A 90 1.31 -5.05 7.61
C PHE A 90 2.32 -3.91 7.49
N THR A 91 3.30 -3.98 8.41
CA THR A 91 4.72 -3.86 8.10
C THR A 91 5.00 -4.17 6.63
N GLU A 92 5.54 -3.18 5.92
CA GLU A 92 6.32 -3.28 4.68
C GLU A 92 5.80 -4.16 3.52
N LYS A 93 5.53 -3.48 2.39
CA LYS A 93 5.61 -3.94 1.00
C LYS A 93 4.62 -5.05 0.54
N GLN A 94 3.68 -4.60 -0.27
CA GLN A 94 2.81 -5.33 -1.21
C GLN A 94 1.59 -6.06 -0.61
N PRO A 95 0.42 -6.05 -1.30
CA PRO A 95 -0.79 -6.72 -0.84
C PRO A 95 -0.61 -8.22 -1.03
N VAL A 96 -0.31 -8.94 0.05
CA VAL A 96 -0.38 -10.41 0.06
C VAL A 96 -1.85 -10.82 0.26
N PRO A 97 -2.46 -11.59 -0.68
CA PRO A 97 -3.78 -12.17 -0.47
C PRO A 97 -3.75 -13.01 0.81
N SER A 98 -4.83 -13.03 1.59
CA SER A 98 -4.93 -13.76 2.86
C SER A 98 -4.32 -15.16 2.76
N LEU A 99 -3.09 -15.29 3.25
CA LEU A 99 -2.28 -16.48 3.11
C LEU A 99 -2.77 -17.56 4.07
N ARG A 100 -2.90 -18.80 3.60
CA ARG A 100 -3.18 -19.96 4.44
C ARG A 100 -2.07 -20.14 5.48
N THR A 101 -2.38 -20.79 6.61
CA THR A 101 -1.42 -21.05 7.71
C THR A 101 -0.09 -21.64 7.23
N GLN A 102 -0.13 -22.49 6.20
CA GLN A 102 1.05 -23.10 5.60
C GLN A 102 1.93 -22.09 4.85
N GLU A 103 1.32 -21.14 4.13
CA GLU A 103 2.04 -20.08 3.40
C GLU A 103 2.72 -19.11 4.39
N LEU A 104 2.07 -18.81 5.52
CA LEU A 104 2.65 -17.99 6.59
C LEU A 104 3.88 -18.65 7.24
N LEU A 105 3.84 -19.97 7.46
CA LEU A 105 4.99 -20.71 8.01
C LEU A 105 6.19 -20.69 7.07
N LEU A 106 5.96 -20.86 5.76
CA LEU A 106 7.02 -20.80 4.75
C LEU A 106 7.70 -19.42 4.71
N LEU A 107 6.92 -18.35 4.84
CA LEU A 107 7.47 -16.98 4.91
C LEU A 107 8.30 -16.75 6.18
N ARG A 108 7.85 -17.28 7.32
CA ARG A 108 8.61 -17.21 8.57
C ARG A 108 9.95 -17.95 8.42
N ASP A 109 9.90 -19.18 7.92
CA ASP A 109 11.09 -20.01 7.76
C ASP A 109 12.06 -19.37 6.77
N PHE A 110 11.55 -18.79 5.68
CA PHE A 110 12.35 -18.06 4.70
C PHE A 110 13.13 -16.88 5.31
N ASN A 111 12.49 -16.08 6.17
CA ASN A 111 13.14 -14.95 6.83
C ASN A 111 14.22 -15.39 7.83
N HIS A 112 14.15 -16.62 8.36
CA HIS A 112 15.18 -17.19 9.24
C HIS A 112 16.33 -17.85 8.47
N LEU A 113 16.24 -18.01 7.14
CA LEU A 113 17.34 -18.54 6.34
C LEU A 113 18.45 -17.50 6.15
N SER A 114 19.70 -17.96 6.18
CA SER A 114 20.87 -17.19 5.74
C SER A 114 20.69 -16.71 4.30
N PRO A 115 21.34 -15.60 3.87
CA PRO A 115 21.27 -15.11 2.48
C PRO A 115 21.57 -16.18 1.43
N ILE A 116 22.47 -17.12 1.75
CA ILE A 116 22.79 -18.27 0.88
C ILE A 116 21.58 -19.22 0.77
N GLY A 117 20.93 -19.53 1.89
CA GLY A 117 19.73 -20.38 1.93
C GLY A 117 18.55 -19.76 1.18
N GLN A 118 18.38 -18.44 1.28
CA GLN A 118 17.36 -17.72 0.52
C GLN A 118 17.61 -17.79 -1.00
N THR A 119 18.87 -17.73 -1.42
CA THR A 119 19.25 -17.85 -2.84
C THR A 119 18.95 -19.23 -3.39
N VAL A 120 19.33 -20.28 -2.65
CA VAL A 120 19.05 -21.68 -3.05
C VAL A 120 17.54 -21.93 -3.14
N LEU A 121 16.77 -21.47 -2.16
CA LEU A 121 15.32 -21.66 -2.20
C LEU A 121 14.68 -20.94 -3.39
N ARG A 122 15.15 -19.72 -3.72
CA ARG A 122 14.68 -19.00 -4.89
C ARG A 122 14.96 -19.76 -6.18
N GLU A 123 16.15 -20.33 -6.32
CA GLU A 123 16.51 -21.13 -7.49
C GLU A 123 15.62 -22.37 -7.63
N VAL A 124 15.36 -23.08 -6.53
CA VAL A 124 14.44 -24.22 -6.52
C VAL A 124 13.02 -23.79 -6.92
N LEU A 125 12.51 -22.69 -6.37
CA LEU A 125 11.20 -22.15 -6.73
C LEU A 125 11.14 -21.77 -8.21
N ASP A 126 12.17 -21.11 -8.73
CA ASP A 126 12.26 -20.75 -10.15
C ASP A 126 12.23 -21.98 -11.06
N ILE A 127 12.94 -23.04 -10.70
CA ILE A 127 12.94 -24.32 -11.44
C ILE A 127 11.56 -24.95 -11.40
N LEU A 128 10.90 -25.00 -10.24
CA LEU A 128 9.57 -25.57 -10.08
C LEU A 128 8.52 -24.80 -10.89
N MET A 129 8.58 -23.46 -10.87
CA MET A 129 7.65 -22.61 -11.64
C MET A 129 7.86 -22.72 -13.16
N LYS A 130 9.11 -22.82 -13.61
CA LYS A 130 9.43 -23.06 -15.03
C LYS A 130 8.93 -24.43 -15.49
N ASN A 131 9.04 -25.46 -14.66
CA ASN A 131 8.52 -26.79 -14.98
C ASN A 131 6.99 -26.84 -15.02
N LEU A 132 6.31 -26.18 -14.09
CA LEU A 132 4.84 -26.05 -14.11
C LEU A 132 4.32 -25.35 -15.38
N SER A 133 5.05 -24.32 -15.84
CA SER A 133 4.75 -23.63 -17.09
C SER A 133 4.98 -24.52 -18.33
N SER A 134 5.85 -25.52 -18.21
CA SER A 134 6.17 -26.48 -19.27
C SER A 134 5.14 -27.61 -19.38
N ASP A 135 4.51 -28.00 -18.26
CA ASP A 135 3.48 -29.06 -18.23
C ASP A 135 2.14 -28.64 -18.88
N THR A 136 1.80 -27.34 -18.87
CA THR A 136 0.54 -26.86 -19.49
C THR A 136 0.53 -26.93 -21.02
N VAL A 137 1.69 -27.04 -21.68
CA VAL A 137 1.78 -27.15 -23.15
C VAL A 137 1.64 -28.60 -23.64
N SER A 138 1.80 -29.60 -22.77
CA SER A 138 1.88 -31.02 -23.18
C SER A 138 0.55 -31.79 -23.13
N GLN A 139 -0.55 -31.21 -22.62
CA GLN A 139 -1.85 -31.90 -22.52
C GLN A 139 -2.83 -31.64 -23.69
N ASP A 140 -2.58 -30.66 -24.56
CA ASP A 140 -3.52 -30.28 -25.64
C ASP A 140 -3.29 -31.01 -26.99
N THR A 141 -2.18 -31.74 -27.16
CA THR A 141 -1.90 -32.47 -28.42
C THR A 141 -2.43 -33.91 -28.45
N LYS A 142 -2.94 -34.46 -27.32
CA LYS A 142 -3.36 -35.88 -27.23
C LYS A 142 -4.87 -36.13 -27.34
N ARG A 143 -5.69 -35.13 -27.71
CA ARG A 143 -7.15 -35.29 -27.93
C ARG A 143 -7.64 -35.06 -29.36
N ARG A 144 -6.76 -34.79 -30.34
CA ARG A 144 -7.08 -34.80 -31.77
C ARG A 144 -6.37 -35.95 -32.48
N GLY A 145 -6.80 -37.18 -32.20
CA GLY A 145 -6.18 -38.35 -32.83
C GLY A 145 -6.83 -39.67 -32.47
N LYS A 146 -8.15 -39.72 -32.31
CA LYS A 146 -8.87 -41.00 -32.30
C LYS A 146 -10.36 -40.79 -32.51
N LYS A 147 -10.85 -41.07 -33.73
CA LYS A 147 -12.05 -41.89 -33.93
C LYS A 147 -12.14 -42.34 -35.40
N PRO A 148 -12.85 -43.47 -35.63
CA PRO A 148 -12.57 -44.48 -36.65
C PRO A 148 -13.02 -44.11 -38.05
#